data_AF-A0A950KWU9-F1
#
_entry.id   AF-A0A950KWU9-F1
#
_cell.length_a   1.000
_cell.length_b   1.000
_cell.length_c   1.000
_cell.angle_alpha   90.00
_cell.angle_beta   90.00
_cell.angle_gamma   90.00
#
_symmetry.space_group_name_H-M   'P 1'
#
loop_
_entity.id
_entity.type
_entity.pdbx_description
1 polymer ?
#
loop_
_entity_poly.entity_id
_entity_poly.type
_entity_poly.pdbx_seq_one_letter_code
_entity_poly.pdbx_strand_id
1 'polypeptide(L)'
;MSSAVEKAALVALLRKGRRPWQVYAELVEETGSALRVLERELERNDHPATLFDLPVEGRAALDRVDITKALDKAAADLAAWRAAGIDVVTVLDSSYPKNLRHVDRPPLLFSAGELSPVDARSVAVVGTRNPSAEGIATAEQLAADLVSAGYTVISGLASGIDTAVHRAALASGGRTVAVVGTGLLHCYPPQNVALAQRIAHECAVVSQFWPEAPPTRRTFPMRNAVMSGMTLGTVIVEASHMSGTRIQARLALAQGRPVFLYRSLLAQPWARELATRPATHTIGTVKDVLAVFARLTASQELGVDDSVARLPGR
;
A
#
# COMPACT_ATOMS: atom_id res chain seq x y z
N MET A 1 -4.37 -6.85 -18.13
CA MET A 1 -3.11 -6.11 -17.93
C MET A 1 -3.17 -4.86 -18.77
N SER A 2 -2.80 -3.72 -18.20
CA SER A 2 -2.64 -2.44 -18.87
C SER A 2 -1.54 -2.54 -19.93
N SER A 3 -1.73 -1.87 -21.06
CA SER A 3 -0.73 -1.85 -22.13
C SER A 3 0.50 -1.04 -21.71
N ALA A 4 1.63 -1.24 -22.38
CA ALA A 4 2.84 -0.43 -22.14
C ALA A 4 2.57 1.07 -22.32
N VAL A 5 1.70 1.42 -23.28
CA VAL A 5 1.27 2.80 -23.53
C VAL A 5 0.47 3.36 -22.35
N GLU A 6 -0.45 2.59 -21.77
CA GLU A 6 -1.23 3.03 -20.60
C GLU A 6 -0.34 3.26 -19.37
N LYS A 7 0.66 2.40 -19.16
CA LYS A 7 1.65 2.61 -18.09
C LYS A 7 2.48 3.87 -18.34
N ALA A 8 2.95 4.07 -19.58
CA ALA A 8 3.73 5.25 -19.95
C ALA A 8 2.90 6.53 -19.77
N ALA A 9 1.63 6.50 -20.17
CA ALA A 9 0.71 7.61 -20.00
C ALA A 9 0.49 7.95 -18.52
N LEU A 10 0.31 6.94 -17.66
CA LEU A 10 0.16 7.17 -16.23
C LEU A 10 1.42 7.76 -15.58
N VAL A 11 2.61 7.28 -15.97
CA VAL A 11 3.88 7.85 -15.50
C VAL A 11 4.03 9.30 -15.96
N ALA A 12 3.70 9.60 -17.23
CA ALA A 12 3.71 10.96 -17.75
C ALA A 12 2.71 11.87 -17.00
N LEU A 13 1.50 11.37 -16.76
CA LEU A 13 0.44 12.05 -16.03
C LEU A 13 0.88 12.42 -14.61
N LEU A 14 1.49 11.50 -13.87
CA LEU A 14 1.95 11.77 -12.50
C LEU A 14 3.12 12.75 -12.42
N ARG A 15 3.85 12.97 -13.51
CA ARG A 15 4.98 13.90 -13.57
C ARG A 15 4.61 15.28 -14.10
N LYS A 16 3.63 15.35 -14.98
CA LYS A 16 3.25 16.58 -15.70
C LYS A 16 1.87 17.12 -15.30
N GLY A 17 1.03 16.25 -14.75
CA GLY A 17 -0.27 16.60 -14.23
C GLY A 17 -0.19 17.59 -13.08
N ARG A 18 -1.27 18.36 -12.91
CA ARG A 18 -1.37 19.44 -11.91
C ARG A 18 -2.24 19.09 -10.72
N ARG A 19 -2.89 17.92 -10.74
CA ARG A 19 -3.80 17.44 -9.68
C ARG A 19 -3.07 16.51 -8.70
N PRO A 20 -3.60 16.34 -7.48
CA PRO A 20 -3.15 15.29 -6.58
C PRO A 20 -3.28 13.90 -7.20
N TRP A 21 -2.38 12.98 -6.84
CA TRP A 21 -2.37 11.62 -7.39
C TRP A 21 -3.66 10.83 -7.08
N GLN A 22 -4.34 11.15 -5.97
CA GLN A 22 -5.62 10.55 -5.59
C GLN A 22 -6.66 10.72 -6.70
N VAL A 23 -6.76 11.95 -7.22
CA VAL A 23 -7.69 12.30 -8.28
C VAL A 23 -7.34 11.57 -9.56
N TYR A 24 -6.06 11.35 -9.84
CA TYR A 24 -5.66 10.56 -11.01
C TYR A 24 -5.97 9.08 -10.87
N ALA A 25 -5.85 8.49 -9.68
CA ALA A 25 -6.26 7.10 -9.47
C ALA A 25 -7.75 6.91 -9.82
N GLU A 26 -8.62 7.78 -9.29
CA GLU A 26 -10.06 7.77 -9.57
C GLU A 26 -10.36 7.98 -11.06
N LEU A 27 -9.85 9.07 -11.65
CA LEU A 27 -10.12 9.38 -13.06
C LEU A 27 -9.67 8.28 -14.01
N VAL A 28 -8.52 7.65 -13.75
CA VAL A 28 -7.97 6.58 -14.58
C VAL A 28 -8.83 5.33 -14.50
N GLU A 29 -9.30 4.94 -13.31
CA GLU A 29 -10.19 3.79 -13.14
C GLU A 29 -11.57 4.04 -13.75
N GLU A 30 -12.16 5.22 -13.56
CA GLU A 30 -13.44 5.60 -14.16
C GLU A 30 -13.38 5.65 -15.69
N THR A 31 -12.28 6.20 -16.22
CA THR A 31 -12.09 6.30 -17.68
C THR A 31 -11.65 4.97 -18.30
N GLY A 32 -11.05 4.08 -17.52
CA GLY A 32 -10.43 2.85 -17.99
C GLY A 32 -9.17 3.05 -18.85
N SER A 33 -8.62 4.27 -18.90
CA SER A 33 -7.45 4.62 -19.71
C SER A 33 -6.74 5.85 -19.13
N ALA A 34 -5.46 5.67 -18.79
CA ALA A 34 -4.57 6.76 -18.39
C ALA A 34 -4.18 7.64 -19.57
N LEU A 35 -4.10 7.09 -20.78
CA LEU A 35 -3.83 7.89 -21.99
C LEU A 35 -4.89 8.96 -22.20
N ARG A 36 -6.18 8.59 -22.15
CA ARG A 36 -7.28 9.56 -22.31
C ARG A 36 -7.30 10.62 -21.21
N VAL A 37 -6.93 10.25 -19.98
CA VAL A 37 -6.83 11.22 -18.88
C VAL A 37 -5.66 12.18 -19.10
N LEU A 38 -4.51 11.68 -19.58
CA LEU A 38 -3.35 12.49 -19.93
C LEU A 38 -3.65 13.50 -21.04
N GLU A 39 -4.26 13.05 -22.13
CA GLU A 39 -4.68 13.90 -23.25
C GLU A 39 -5.56 15.04 -22.74
N ARG A 40 -6.62 14.72 -21.98
CA ARG A 40 -7.52 15.73 -21.41
C ARG A 40 -6.83 16.68 -20.44
N GLU A 41 -5.89 16.21 -19.64
CA GLU A 41 -5.19 17.03 -18.65
C GLU A 41 -4.20 18.01 -19.31
N LEU A 42 -3.53 17.60 -20.40
CA LEU A 42 -2.52 18.41 -21.08
C LEU A 42 -3.08 19.24 -22.24
N GLU A 43 -4.21 18.84 -22.83
CA GLU A 43 -4.94 19.65 -23.83
C GLU A 43 -5.80 20.75 -23.18
N ARG A 44 -6.20 20.57 -21.92
CA ARG A 44 -6.93 21.60 -21.17
C ARG A 44 -6.02 22.81 -20.91
N ASN A 45 -6.22 23.85 -21.71
CA ASN A 45 -5.87 25.24 -21.35
C ASN A 45 -6.79 25.81 -20.26
N ASP A 46 -7.93 25.17 -19.97
CA ASP A 46 -8.92 25.67 -19.01
C ASP A 46 -8.75 25.06 -17.62
N HIS A 47 -8.67 25.96 -16.65
CA HIS A 47 -8.79 25.67 -15.23
C HIS A 47 -10.14 24.98 -14.96
N PRO A 48 -10.21 24.01 -14.04
CA PRO A 48 -11.48 23.38 -13.71
C PRO A 48 -12.47 24.46 -13.26
N ALA A 49 -13.65 24.52 -13.90
CA ALA A 49 -14.76 25.33 -13.42
C ALA A 49 -14.99 24.96 -11.95
N THR A 50 -14.80 25.95 -11.08
CA THR A 50 -15.06 25.78 -9.65
C THR A 50 -16.52 26.11 -9.39
N LEU A 51 -17.10 25.56 -8.33
CA LEU A 51 -18.49 25.86 -7.95
C LEU A 51 -18.72 27.38 -7.72
N PHE A 52 -17.64 28.13 -7.50
CA PHE A 52 -17.62 29.58 -7.37
C PHE A 52 -16.49 30.14 -8.24
N ASP A 53 -16.76 30.38 -9.52
CA ASP A 53 -15.79 31.03 -10.40
C ASP A 53 -15.53 32.47 -9.92
N LEU A 54 -14.27 32.76 -9.58
CA LEU A 54 -13.77 34.13 -9.42
C LEU A 54 -13.10 34.59 -10.73
N PRO A 55 -13.18 35.89 -11.09
CA PRO A 55 -12.55 36.39 -12.31
C PRO A 55 -11.04 36.30 -12.17
N VAL A 56 -10.38 35.62 -13.10
CA VAL A 56 -8.91 35.52 -13.12
C VAL A 56 -8.35 36.56 -14.08
N GLU A 57 -8.08 37.76 -13.57
CA GLU A 57 -7.16 38.69 -14.23
C GLU A 57 -5.71 38.26 -13.96
N GLY A 58 -4.94 38.12 -15.04
CA GLY A 58 -3.50 37.96 -15.04
C GLY A 58 -3.00 36.54 -14.75
N ARG A 59 -2.74 35.74 -15.80
CA ARG A 59 -1.71 34.69 -15.75
C ARG A 59 -1.22 34.29 -17.14
N ALA A 60 0.10 34.11 -17.22
CA ALA A 60 0.93 34.03 -18.40
C ALA A 60 0.72 32.76 -19.25
N ALA A 61 1.05 32.88 -20.55
CA ALA A 61 1.13 31.80 -21.52
C ALA A 61 1.98 30.63 -20.97
N LEU A 62 1.35 29.47 -20.84
CA LEU A 62 2.00 28.23 -20.41
C LEU A 62 2.62 27.52 -21.63
N ASP A 63 3.84 27.03 -21.46
CA ASP A 63 4.51 26.17 -22.45
C ASP A 63 3.66 24.93 -22.72
N ARG A 64 3.29 24.72 -24.00
CA ARG A 64 2.61 23.50 -24.45
C ARG A 64 3.49 22.29 -24.14
N VAL A 65 3.03 21.41 -23.27
CA VAL A 65 3.71 20.13 -23.03
C VAL A 65 3.42 19.21 -24.21
N ASP A 66 4.46 18.84 -24.94
CA ASP A 66 4.37 17.84 -26.01
C ASP A 66 4.09 16.45 -25.39
N ILE A 67 2.87 15.95 -25.61
CA ILE A 67 2.39 14.65 -25.12
C ILE A 67 3.27 13.52 -25.65
N THR A 68 3.64 13.56 -26.93
CA THR A 68 4.49 12.54 -27.58
C THR A 68 5.82 12.45 -26.85
N LYS A 69 6.48 13.59 -26.64
CA LYS A 69 7.76 13.65 -25.92
C LYS A 69 7.63 13.17 -24.47
N ALA A 70 6.51 13.46 -23.80
CA ALA A 70 6.27 12.99 -22.44
C ALA A 70 6.09 11.46 -22.37
N LEU A 71 5.36 10.89 -23.34
CA LEU A 71 5.17 9.44 -23.49
C LEU A 71 6.48 8.73 -23.83
N ASP A 72 7.27 9.25 -24.77
CA ASP A 72 8.56 8.66 -25.15
C ASP A 72 9.53 8.60 -23.96
N LYS A 73 9.60 9.69 -23.18
CA LYS A 73 10.40 9.71 -21.95
C LYS A 73 9.90 8.69 -20.92
N ALA A 74 8.59 8.62 -20.71
CA ALA A 74 8.00 7.68 -19.76
C ALA A 74 8.22 6.21 -20.20
N ALA A 75 8.13 5.93 -21.50
CA ALA A 75 8.42 4.62 -22.05
C ALA A 75 9.89 4.23 -21.89
N ALA A 76 10.83 5.17 -22.10
CA ALA A 76 12.25 4.95 -21.86
C ALA A 76 12.54 4.64 -20.38
N ASP A 77 11.91 5.37 -19.45
CA ASP A 77 12.06 5.12 -18.02
C ASP A 77 11.47 3.77 -17.60
N LEU A 78 10.29 3.40 -18.12
CA LEU A 78 9.70 2.08 -17.90
C LEU A 78 10.62 0.95 -18.37
N ALA A 79 11.26 1.12 -19.53
CA ALA A 79 12.22 0.16 -20.05
C ALA A 79 13.47 0.07 -19.16
N ALA A 80 13.99 1.20 -18.68
CA ALA A 80 15.13 1.24 -17.77
C ALA A 80 14.82 0.58 -16.42
N TRP A 81 13.65 0.84 -15.84
CA TRP A 81 13.20 0.21 -14.60
C TRP A 81 13.01 -1.29 -14.77
N ARG A 82 12.41 -1.74 -15.88
CA ARG A 82 12.26 -3.16 -16.18
C ARG A 82 13.62 -3.85 -16.32
N ALA A 83 14.60 -3.20 -16.96
CA ALA A 83 15.96 -3.70 -17.05
C ALA A 83 16.66 -3.81 -15.67
N ALA A 84 16.25 -2.97 -14.71
CA ALA A 84 16.68 -3.05 -13.31
C ALA A 84 15.86 -4.03 -12.46
N GLY A 85 14.95 -4.83 -13.06
CA GLY A 85 14.10 -5.79 -12.35
C GLY A 85 12.92 -5.16 -11.61
N ILE A 86 12.51 -3.95 -12.02
CA ILE A 86 11.40 -3.22 -11.43
C ILE A 86 10.25 -3.14 -12.44
N ASP A 87 9.12 -3.72 -12.08
CA ASP A 87 7.87 -3.62 -12.82
C ASP A 87 6.97 -2.51 -12.26
N VAL A 88 6.07 -2.02 -13.12
CA VAL A 88 5.03 -1.06 -12.76
C VAL A 88 3.67 -1.74 -12.83
N VAL A 89 2.95 -1.72 -11.73
CA VAL A 89 1.58 -2.21 -11.59
C VAL A 89 0.65 -1.02 -11.38
N THR A 90 -0.36 -0.89 -12.22
CA THR A 90 -1.28 0.26 -12.22
C THR A 90 -2.65 -0.14 -11.71
N VAL A 91 -3.47 0.83 -11.32
CA VAL A 91 -4.88 0.57 -10.96
C VAL A 91 -5.70 -0.11 -12.08
N LEU A 92 -5.23 -0.11 -13.33
CA LEU A 92 -5.87 -0.84 -14.44
C LEU A 92 -5.43 -2.32 -14.53
N ASP A 93 -4.44 -2.73 -13.74
CA ASP A 93 -3.92 -4.11 -13.74
C ASP A 93 -4.69 -5.03 -12.78
N SER A 94 -4.91 -6.27 -13.19
CA SER A 94 -5.51 -7.31 -12.35
C SER A 94 -4.59 -7.72 -11.19
N SER A 95 -3.28 -7.52 -11.31
CA SER A 95 -2.30 -7.73 -10.24
C SER A 95 -2.24 -6.60 -9.23
N TYR A 96 -2.92 -5.47 -9.48
CA TYR A 96 -3.02 -4.40 -8.50
C TYR A 96 -3.80 -4.88 -7.26
N PRO A 97 -3.27 -4.72 -6.03
CA PRO A 97 -3.84 -5.33 -4.85
C PRO A 97 -5.32 -4.98 -4.65
N LYS A 98 -6.19 -6.00 -4.67
CA LYS A 98 -7.65 -5.82 -4.59
C LYS A 98 -8.06 -5.03 -3.35
N ASN A 99 -7.48 -5.33 -2.20
CA ASN A 99 -7.78 -4.64 -0.94
C ASN A 99 -7.46 -3.14 -1.00
N LEU A 100 -6.40 -2.76 -1.72
CA LEU A 100 -5.96 -1.39 -1.83
C LEU A 100 -6.91 -0.55 -2.71
N ARG A 101 -7.75 -1.19 -3.54
CA ARG A 101 -8.78 -0.51 -4.35
C ARG A 101 -9.86 0.17 -3.52
N HIS A 102 -10.07 -0.28 -2.28
CA HIS A 102 -11.15 0.18 -1.40
C HIS A 102 -10.72 1.29 -0.42
N VAL A 103 -9.53 1.85 -0.60
CA VAL A 103 -8.98 2.93 0.24
C VAL A 103 -8.39 4.01 -0.65
N ASP A 104 -7.93 5.12 -0.04
CA ASP A 104 -7.11 6.11 -0.74
C ASP A 104 -5.82 5.45 -1.26
N ARG A 105 -5.67 5.35 -2.58
CA ARG A 105 -4.75 4.40 -3.23
C ARG A 105 -3.86 5.06 -4.28
N PRO A 106 -2.56 4.77 -4.29
CA PRO A 106 -1.69 5.30 -5.32
C PRO A 106 -2.11 4.77 -6.70
N PRO A 107 -2.08 5.59 -7.76
CA PRO A 107 -2.49 5.15 -9.10
C PRO A 107 -1.58 4.06 -9.68
N LEU A 108 -0.34 3.96 -9.19
CA LEU A 108 0.60 2.91 -9.53
C LEU A 108 1.42 2.47 -8.32
N LEU A 109 2.00 1.28 -8.45
CA LEU A 109 2.98 0.69 -7.55
C LEU A 109 4.17 0.21 -8.39
N PHE A 110 5.37 0.43 -7.89
CA PHE A 110 6.58 -0.22 -8.37
C PHE A 110 6.76 -1.53 -7.59
N SER A 111 7.15 -2.60 -8.29
CA SER A 111 7.38 -3.92 -7.71
C SER A 111 8.71 -4.49 -8.19
N ALA A 112 9.52 -5.00 -7.27
CA ALA A 112 10.59 -5.95 -7.58
C ALA A 112 10.11 -7.33 -7.15
N GLY A 113 10.02 -8.26 -8.10
CA GLY A 113 9.22 -9.49 -7.94
C GLY A 113 7.76 -9.29 -8.34
N GLU A 114 6.95 -10.33 -8.21
CA GLU A 114 5.58 -10.36 -8.76
C GLU A 114 4.52 -10.22 -7.67
N LEU A 115 3.65 -9.21 -7.81
CA LEU A 115 2.37 -9.15 -7.08
C LEU A 115 1.34 -10.07 -7.74
N SER A 116 0.63 -10.84 -6.92
CA SER A 116 -0.35 -11.82 -7.41
C SER A 116 -1.68 -11.71 -6.69
N PRO A 117 -2.78 -12.23 -7.28
CA PRO A 117 -4.10 -12.22 -6.64
C PRO A 117 -4.15 -12.88 -5.25
N VAL A 118 -3.21 -13.78 -4.94
CA VAL A 118 -3.12 -14.42 -3.61
C VAL A 118 -2.82 -13.41 -2.50
N ASP A 119 -2.22 -12.27 -2.84
CA ASP A 119 -1.91 -11.18 -1.91
C ASP A 119 -3.17 -10.49 -1.36
N ALA A 120 -4.35 -10.74 -1.95
CA ALA A 120 -5.61 -10.29 -1.39
C ALA A 120 -5.92 -10.96 -0.04
N ARG A 121 -5.40 -12.19 0.19
CA ARG A 121 -5.49 -12.89 1.47
C ARG A 121 -4.23 -12.62 2.28
N SER A 122 -4.12 -11.41 2.81
CA SER A 122 -2.90 -10.97 3.49
C SER A 122 -3.14 -10.27 4.83
N VAL A 123 -2.11 -10.32 5.68
CA VAL A 123 -2.10 -9.69 7.01
C VAL A 123 -0.85 -8.84 7.16
N ALA A 124 -1.00 -7.58 7.56
CA ALA A 124 0.13 -6.75 7.91
C ALA A 124 0.63 -7.15 9.30
N VAL A 125 1.92 -7.44 9.46
CA VAL A 125 2.52 -7.70 10.77
C VAL A 125 3.62 -6.68 11.01
N VAL A 126 3.49 -5.89 12.07
CA VAL A 126 4.39 -4.77 12.37
C VAL A 126 4.77 -4.71 13.84
N GLY A 127 5.86 -4.00 14.12
CA GLY A 127 6.24 -3.70 15.50
C GLY A 127 7.44 -2.80 15.64
N THR A 128 8.07 -2.85 16.80
CA THR A 128 9.22 -2.04 17.17
C THR A 128 10.46 -2.40 16.36
N ARG A 129 11.31 -1.40 16.16
CA ARG A 129 12.62 -1.55 15.54
C ARG A 129 13.67 -2.15 16.46
N ASN A 130 13.39 -2.19 17.76
CA ASN A 130 14.24 -2.75 18.81
C ASN A 130 13.39 -3.68 19.70
N PRO A 131 13.04 -4.89 19.22
CA PRO A 131 12.19 -5.81 19.93
C PRO A 131 12.93 -6.57 21.03
N SER A 132 12.17 -7.05 22.01
CA SER A 132 12.64 -8.09 22.93
C SER A 132 12.85 -9.43 22.22
N ALA A 133 13.58 -10.36 22.85
CA ALA A 133 13.73 -11.73 22.33
C ALA A 133 12.38 -12.45 22.22
N GLU A 134 11.48 -12.22 23.19
CA GLU A 134 10.11 -12.73 23.18
C GLU A 134 9.29 -12.14 22.02
N GLY A 135 9.45 -10.83 21.76
CA GLY A 135 8.80 -10.15 20.63
C GLY A 135 9.24 -10.70 19.28
N ILE A 136 10.54 -11.02 19.13
CA ILE A 136 11.06 -11.70 17.93
C ILE A 136 10.42 -13.08 17.79
N ALA A 137 10.50 -13.93 18.82
CA ALA A 137 9.93 -15.29 18.78
C ALA A 137 8.42 -15.28 18.47
N THR A 138 7.69 -14.34 19.07
CA THR A 138 6.25 -14.15 18.81
C THR A 138 5.98 -13.75 17.36
N ALA A 139 6.77 -12.83 16.80
CA ALA A 139 6.64 -12.39 15.42
C ALA A 139 6.96 -13.50 14.41
N GLU A 140 8.00 -14.29 14.69
CA GLU A 140 8.40 -15.43 13.86
C GLU A 140 7.33 -16.52 13.87
N GLN A 141 6.83 -16.90 15.05
CA GLN A 141 5.76 -17.88 15.18
C GLN A 141 4.48 -17.41 14.48
N LEU A 142 4.08 -16.15 14.68
CA LEU A 142 2.90 -15.59 14.02
C LEU A 142 3.04 -15.64 12.49
N ALA A 143 4.20 -15.27 11.96
CA ALA A 143 4.42 -15.26 10.52
C ALA A 143 4.36 -16.69 9.94
N ALA A 144 4.98 -17.66 10.61
CA ALA A 144 4.92 -19.06 10.22
C ALA A 144 3.49 -19.60 10.25
N ASP A 145 2.74 -19.30 11.31
CA ASP A 145 1.34 -19.69 11.48
C ASP A 145 0.42 -19.08 10.40
N LEU A 146 0.58 -17.80 10.10
CA LEU A 146 -0.20 -17.10 9.06
C LEU A 146 0.07 -17.70 7.67
N VAL A 147 1.35 -17.94 7.36
CA VAL A 147 1.76 -18.62 6.12
C VAL A 147 1.15 -20.01 6.04
N SER A 148 1.24 -20.80 7.12
CA SER A 148 0.66 -22.15 7.16
C SER A 148 -0.86 -22.14 6.99
N ALA A 149 -1.52 -21.05 7.38
CA ALA A 149 -2.96 -20.83 7.16
C ALA A 149 -3.29 -20.24 5.77
N GLY A 150 -2.31 -20.13 4.88
CA GLY A 150 -2.47 -19.65 3.50
C GLY A 150 -2.57 -18.13 3.37
N TYR A 151 -2.08 -17.37 4.35
CA TYR A 151 -2.03 -15.91 4.27
C TYR A 151 -0.66 -15.43 3.78
N THR A 152 -0.67 -14.43 2.91
CA THR A 152 0.53 -13.64 2.62
C THR A 152 0.82 -12.70 3.79
N VAL A 153 2.06 -12.70 4.27
CA VAL A 153 2.46 -11.80 5.34
C VAL A 153 3.07 -10.53 4.76
N ILE A 154 2.48 -9.37 5.06
CA ILE A 154 2.96 -8.07 4.58
C ILE A 154 3.65 -7.33 5.71
N SER A 155 4.82 -6.74 5.45
CA SER A 155 5.51 -5.91 6.43
C SER A 155 6.38 -4.84 5.76
N GLY A 156 7.05 -4.03 6.55
CA GLY A 156 7.70 -2.81 6.11
C GLY A 156 9.17 -2.88 5.78
N LEU A 157 9.79 -4.06 5.93
CA LEU A 157 11.23 -4.26 5.85
C LEU A 157 12.06 -3.43 6.85
N ALA A 158 11.44 -2.87 7.90
CA ALA A 158 12.19 -2.19 8.95
C ALA A 158 13.07 -3.17 9.75
N SER A 159 14.05 -2.67 10.50
CA SER A 159 14.75 -3.49 11.50
C SER A 159 13.78 -4.00 12.57
N GLY A 160 14.14 -5.05 13.30
CA GLY A 160 13.32 -5.58 14.39
C GLY A 160 12.19 -6.47 13.89
N ILE A 161 10.96 -6.22 14.34
CA ILE A 161 9.80 -7.10 14.09
C ILE A 161 9.59 -7.36 12.59
N ASP A 162 9.56 -6.32 11.75
CA ASP A 162 9.37 -6.49 10.29
C ASP A 162 10.41 -7.45 9.67
N THR A 163 11.67 -7.38 10.11
CA THR A 163 12.74 -8.28 9.64
C THR A 163 12.48 -9.73 10.06
N ALA A 164 12.11 -9.95 11.33
CA ALA A 164 11.83 -11.28 11.87
C ALA A 164 10.65 -11.94 11.14
N VAL A 165 9.58 -11.17 10.92
CA VAL A 165 8.39 -11.59 10.18
C VAL A 165 8.73 -12.07 8.78
N HIS A 166 9.46 -11.27 8.00
CA HIS A 166 9.83 -11.64 6.63
C HIS A 166 10.72 -12.89 6.59
N ARG A 167 11.70 -12.98 7.50
CA ARG A 167 12.60 -14.14 7.59
C ARG A 167 11.84 -15.42 7.91
N ALA A 168 10.93 -15.38 8.89
CA ALA A 168 10.12 -16.52 9.26
C ALA A 168 9.16 -16.94 8.13
N ALA A 169 8.49 -15.98 7.48
CA ALA A 169 7.61 -16.28 6.35
C ALA A 169 8.35 -17.01 5.22
N LEU A 170 9.55 -16.53 4.85
CA LEU A 170 10.39 -17.18 3.84
C LEU A 170 10.95 -18.52 4.31
N ALA A 171 11.34 -18.66 5.58
CA ALA A 171 11.84 -19.91 6.14
C ALA A 171 10.77 -21.01 6.15
N SER A 172 9.50 -20.64 6.32
CA SER A 172 8.35 -21.54 6.23
C SER A 172 7.92 -21.86 4.79
N GLY A 173 8.68 -21.44 3.77
CA GLY A 173 8.33 -21.61 2.35
C GLY A 173 7.09 -20.83 1.94
N GLY A 174 6.74 -19.80 2.71
CA GLY A 174 5.56 -18.98 2.53
C GLY A 174 5.77 -17.76 1.66
N ARG A 175 4.67 -17.00 1.50
CA ARG A 175 4.68 -15.75 0.76
C ARG A 175 4.76 -14.56 1.69
N THR A 176 5.65 -13.61 1.37
CA THR A 176 5.74 -12.33 2.06
C THR A 176 5.95 -11.17 1.12
N VAL A 177 5.32 -10.02 1.39
CA VAL A 177 5.47 -8.80 0.59
C VAL A 177 6.02 -7.68 1.47
N ALA A 178 7.13 -7.08 1.04
CA ALA A 178 7.71 -5.93 1.72
C ALA A 178 7.17 -4.64 1.09
N VAL A 179 6.55 -3.76 1.88
CA VAL A 179 6.15 -2.42 1.42
C VAL A 179 7.15 -1.40 1.95
N VAL A 180 7.94 -0.79 1.08
CA VAL A 180 9.10 0.03 1.48
C VAL A 180 8.83 1.53 1.39
N GLY A 181 9.49 2.29 2.27
CA GLY A 181 9.41 3.76 2.32
C GLY A 181 10.40 4.48 1.39
N THR A 182 11.00 3.75 0.45
CA THR A 182 12.04 4.21 -0.48
C THR A 182 11.63 3.89 -1.91
N GLY A 183 12.29 4.49 -2.90
CA GLY A 183 12.31 3.92 -4.25
C GLY A 183 13.02 2.57 -4.27
N LEU A 184 12.70 1.70 -5.22
CA LEU A 184 13.23 0.34 -5.29
C LEU A 184 14.71 0.24 -5.72
N LEU A 185 15.32 1.35 -6.16
CA LEU A 185 16.78 1.44 -6.35
C LEU A 185 17.52 1.75 -5.04
N HIS A 186 16.80 1.93 -3.93
CA HIS A 186 17.35 2.16 -2.60
C HIS A 186 16.81 1.15 -1.60
N CYS A 187 17.68 0.59 -0.76
CA CYS A 187 17.26 -0.26 0.36
C CYS A 187 17.52 0.44 1.69
N TYR A 188 16.48 0.54 2.52
CA TYR A 188 16.61 1.00 3.90
C TYR A 188 15.80 0.10 4.85
N PRO A 189 16.41 -0.39 5.95
CA PRO A 189 17.77 -0.09 6.38
C PRO A 189 18.84 -0.93 5.62
N PRO A 190 20.11 -0.49 5.54
CA PRO A 190 21.14 -1.17 4.73
C PRO A 190 21.39 -2.63 5.12
N GLN A 191 21.26 -2.99 6.40
CA GLN A 191 21.42 -4.38 6.85
C GLN A 191 20.38 -5.35 6.27
N ASN A 192 19.28 -4.85 5.71
CA ASN A 192 18.22 -5.67 5.13
C ASN A 192 18.35 -5.83 3.61
N VAL A 193 19.45 -5.39 2.98
CA VAL A 193 19.66 -5.55 1.51
C VAL A 193 19.52 -7.00 1.06
N ALA A 194 20.20 -7.94 1.73
CA ALA A 194 20.13 -9.36 1.36
C ALA A 194 18.71 -9.93 1.53
N LEU A 195 17.99 -9.48 2.57
CA LEU A 195 16.61 -9.88 2.80
C LEU A 195 15.68 -9.30 1.71
N ALA A 196 15.86 -8.04 1.34
CA ALA A 196 15.10 -7.38 0.29
C ALA A 196 15.26 -8.10 -1.06
N GLN A 197 16.50 -8.45 -1.42
CA GLN A 197 16.81 -9.20 -2.63
C GLN A 197 16.16 -10.58 -2.62
N ARG A 198 16.22 -11.27 -1.48
CA ARG A 198 15.56 -12.58 -1.32
C ARG A 198 14.05 -12.47 -1.48
N ILE A 199 13.41 -11.48 -0.84
CA ILE A 199 11.97 -11.21 -1.00
C ILE A 199 11.64 -10.87 -2.45
N ALA A 200 12.43 -10.05 -3.13
CA ALA A 200 12.18 -9.69 -4.53
C ALA A 200 12.31 -10.89 -5.49
N HIS A 201 13.19 -11.84 -5.17
CA HIS A 201 13.37 -13.06 -5.96
C HIS A 201 12.27 -14.10 -5.73
N GLU A 202 11.87 -14.33 -4.47
CA GLU A 202 10.91 -15.38 -4.09
C GLU A 202 9.46 -14.87 -4.03
N CYS A 203 9.25 -13.56 -3.84
CA CYS A 203 7.95 -12.93 -3.59
C CYS A 203 7.88 -11.53 -4.23
N ALA A 204 7.67 -10.45 -3.44
CA ALA A 204 7.63 -9.08 -3.96
C ALA A 204 8.06 -8.01 -2.94
N VAL A 205 8.76 -6.98 -3.42
CA VAL A 205 9.05 -5.72 -2.72
C VAL A 205 8.35 -4.59 -3.46
N VAL A 206 7.53 -3.82 -2.77
CA VAL A 206 6.60 -2.85 -3.34
C VAL A 206 6.88 -1.45 -2.83
N SER A 207 6.81 -0.46 -3.72
CA SER A 207 6.88 0.96 -3.37
C SER A 207 5.86 1.78 -4.16
N GLN A 208 5.28 2.79 -3.52
CA GLN A 208 4.49 3.83 -4.20
C GLN A 208 5.35 5.00 -4.71
N PHE A 209 6.65 5.00 -4.40
CA PHE A 209 7.56 6.09 -4.72
C PHE A 209 8.37 5.75 -5.96
N TRP A 210 8.75 6.78 -6.73
CA TRP A 210 9.63 6.63 -7.89
C TRP A 210 10.85 5.77 -7.55
N PRO A 211 11.34 4.90 -8.45
CA PRO A 211 12.44 3.98 -8.18
C PRO A 211 13.69 4.65 -7.60
N GLU A 212 13.96 5.89 -7.98
CA GLU A 212 15.11 6.70 -7.55
C GLU A 212 14.89 7.44 -6.22
N ALA A 213 13.68 7.41 -5.64
CA ALA A 213 13.32 8.22 -4.50
C ALA A 213 14.13 7.85 -3.23
N PRO A 214 14.80 8.82 -2.58
CA PRO A 214 15.61 8.54 -1.40
C PRO A 214 14.74 8.24 -0.17
N PRO A 215 15.29 7.59 0.87
CA PRO A 215 14.62 7.47 2.17
C PRO A 215 14.39 8.85 2.81
N THR A 216 13.15 9.14 3.20
CA THR A 216 12.84 10.36 3.95
C THR A 216 11.96 10.06 5.15
N ARG A 217 11.95 10.95 6.16
CA ARG A 217 11.04 10.79 7.32
C ARG A 217 9.57 10.88 6.94
N ARG A 218 9.24 11.52 5.81
CA ARG A 218 7.85 11.71 5.33
C ARG A 218 7.31 10.50 4.58
N THR A 219 8.17 9.73 3.91
CA THR A 219 7.74 8.57 3.12
C THR A 219 7.33 7.39 3.97
N PHE A 220 7.89 7.21 5.18
CA PHE A 220 7.51 6.09 6.06
C PHE A 220 6.04 6.13 6.51
N PRO A 221 5.48 7.25 7.03
CA PRO A 221 4.05 7.33 7.34
C PRO A 221 3.14 7.18 6.11
N MET A 222 3.57 7.63 4.93
CA MET A 222 2.79 7.48 3.69
C MET A 222 2.71 6.01 3.27
N ARG A 223 3.86 5.29 3.27
CA ARG A 223 3.91 3.86 2.97
C ARG A 223 2.99 3.04 3.87
N ASN A 224 2.88 3.43 5.13
CA ASN A 224 2.05 2.74 6.12
C ASN A 224 0.58 2.61 5.68
N ALA A 225 0.05 3.63 4.99
CA ALA A 225 -1.31 3.61 4.45
C ALA A 225 -1.48 2.59 3.32
N VAL A 226 -0.48 2.46 2.44
CA VAL A 226 -0.46 1.42 1.39
C VAL A 226 -0.39 0.03 2.02
N MET A 227 0.49 -0.14 3.02
CA MET A 227 0.68 -1.41 3.70
C MET A 227 -0.60 -1.89 4.43
N SER A 228 -1.28 -1.03 5.19
CA SER A 228 -2.58 -1.43 5.79
C SER A 228 -3.64 -1.63 4.73
N GLY A 229 -3.68 -0.78 3.70
CA GLY A 229 -4.66 -0.83 2.62
C GLY A 229 -4.61 -2.12 1.80
N MET A 230 -3.43 -2.71 1.63
CA MET A 230 -3.23 -3.97 0.91
C MET A 230 -3.74 -5.20 1.69
N THR A 231 -4.04 -5.08 2.98
CA THR A 231 -4.26 -6.22 3.87
C THR A 231 -5.69 -6.33 4.39
N LEU A 232 -6.05 -7.53 4.86
CA LEU A 232 -7.33 -7.77 5.54
C LEU A 232 -7.33 -7.23 6.97
N GLY A 233 -6.17 -7.02 7.57
CA GLY A 233 -6.00 -6.48 8.92
C GLY A 233 -4.53 -6.32 9.28
N THR A 234 -4.28 -5.58 10.36
CA THR A 234 -2.92 -5.32 10.86
C THR A 234 -2.73 -5.88 12.26
N VAL A 235 -1.71 -6.72 12.44
CA VAL A 235 -1.25 -7.22 13.74
C VAL A 235 -0.06 -6.41 14.23
N ILE A 236 -0.13 -5.93 15.46
CA ILE A 236 0.96 -5.29 16.17
C ILE A 236 1.49 -6.28 17.21
N VAL A 237 2.77 -6.65 17.08
CA VAL A 237 3.43 -7.62 17.98
C VAL A 237 3.95 -6.94 19.23
N GLU A 238 4.85 -5.97 19.05
CA GLU A 238 5.49 -5.25 20.14
C GLU A 238 5.72 -3.80 19.69
N ALA A 239 5.44 -2.81 20.54
CA ALA A 239 5.64 -1.42 20.19
C ALA A 239 5.74 -0.52 21.43
N SER A 240 6.63 0.47 21.39
CA SER A 240 6.75 1.50 22.44
C SER A 240 5.83 2.70 22.17
N HIS A 241 5.63 3.54 23.19
CA HIS A 241 4.75 4.73 23.13
C HIS A 241 5.07 5.71 21.99
N MET A 242 6.34 5.79 21.55
CA MET A 242 6.82 6.70 20.49
C MET A 242 6.93 6.05 19.10
N SER A 243 6.38 4.85 18.92
CA SER A 243 6.58 4.08 17.68
C SER A 243 5.66 4.55 16.54
N GLY A 244 6.20 4.51 15.31
CA GLY A 244 5.41 4.68 14.07
C GLY A 244 4.27 3.65 13.92
N THR A 245 4.29 2.60 14.73
CA THR A 245 3.27 1.56 14.84
C THR A 245 1.91 2.10 15.29
N ARG A 246 1.86 3.16 16.12
CA ARG A 246 0.58 3.82 16.47
C ARG A 246 -0.08 4.47 15.26
N ILE A 247 0.73 5.05 14.37
CA ILE A 247 0.24 5.65 13.12
C ILE A 247 -0.31 4.54 12.22
N GLN A 248 0.40 3.40 12.11
CA GLN A 248 -0.09 2.24 11.37
C GLN A 248 -1.47 1.77 11.85
N ALA A 249 -1.66 1.61 13.18
CA ALA A 249 -2.95 1.21 13.73
C ALA A 249 -4.08 2.19 13.37
N ARG A 250 -3.82 3.49 13.50
CA ARG A 250 -4.80 4.53 13.20
C ARG A 250 -5.17 4.55 11.72
N LEU A 251 -4.19 4.39 10.83
CA LEU A 251 -4.42 4.31 9.39
C LEU A 251 -5.24 3.07 9.01
N ALA A 252 -4.93 1.91 9.60
CA ALA A 252 -5.70 0.68 9.38
C ALA A 252 -7.17 0.86 9.79
N LEU A 253 -7.43 1.38 10.99
CA LEU A 253 -8.81 1.64 11.44
C LEU A 253 -9.53 2.67 10.57
N ALA A 254 -8.85 3.74 10.14
CA ALA A 254 -9.42 4.75 9.24
C ALA A 254 -9.79 4.15 7.86
N GLN A 255 -9.10 3.09 7.46
CA GLN A 255 -9.37 2.32 6.24
C GLN A 255 -10.40 1.20 6.44
N GLY A 256 -11.04 1.11 7.61
CA GLY A 256 -11.98 0.04 7.94
C GLY A 256 -11.32 -1.33 8.10
N ARG A 257 -10.00 -1.38 8.31
CA ARG A 257 -9.24 -2.63 8.51
C ARG A 257 -9.12 -2.93 10.00
N PRO A 258 -9.46 -4.14 10.47
CA PRO A 258 -9.29 -4.52 11.86
C PRO A 258 -7.83 -4.46 12.29
N VAL A 259 -7.62 -4.05 13.53
CA VAL A 259 -6.31 -4.02 14.18
C VAL A 259 -6.27 -5.06 15.29
N PHE A 260 -5.19 -5.85 15.31
CA PHE A 260 -4.96 -6.86 16.32
C PHE A 260 -3.76 -6.44 17.17
N LEU A 261 -3.97 -6.36 18.48
CA LEU A 261 -2.93 -6.04 19.45
C LEU A 261 -2.59 -7.30 20.22
N TYR A 262 -1.32 -7.70 20.22
CA TYR A 262 -0.87 -8.70 21.18
C TYR A 262 -1.14 -8.22 22.61
N ARG A 263 -1.57 -9.15 23.48
CA ARG A 263 -1.95 -8.83 24.87
C ARG A 263 -0.86 -8.11 25.64
N SER A 264 0.42 -8.40 25.38
CA SER A 264 1.57 -7.73 25.99
C SER A 264 1.57 -6.21 25.77
N LEU A 265 0.99 -5.72 24.66
CA LEU A 265 0.86 -4.29 24.38
C LEU A 265 -0.05 -3.57 25.37
N LEU A 266 -0.99 -4.25 26.01
CA LEU A 266 -1.92 -3.63 26.96
C LEU A 266 -1.23 -3.08 28.22
N ALA A 267 0.06 -3.39 28.43
CA ALA A 267 0.89 -2.68 29.39
C ALA A 267 1.02 -1.17 29.05
N GLN A 268 0.95 -0.81 27.77
CA GLN A 268 1.08 0.55 27.27
C GLN A 268 -0.26 1.31 27.29
N PRO A 269 -0.32 2.56 27.80
CA PRO A 269 -1.57 3.34 27.86
C PRO A 269 -2.24 3.53 26.49
N TRP A 270 -1.47 3.84 25.45
CA TRP A 270 -2.00 4.06 24.10
C TRP A 270 -2.66 2.82 23.51
N ALA A 271 -2.16 1.62 23.85
CA ALA A 271 -2.70 0.35 23.36
C ALA A 271 -4.01 0.02 24.07
N ARG A 272 -4.12 0.34 25.37
CA ARG A 272 -5.39 0.23 26.11
C ARG A 272 -6.45 1.16 25.53
N GLU A 273 -6.10 2.40 25.24
CA GLU A 273 -7.02 3.35 24.57
C GLU A 273 -7.42 2.85 23.19
N LEU A 274 -6.48 2.32 22.41
CA LEU A 274 -6.78 1.79 21.08
C LEU A 274 -7.69 0.54 21.16
N ALA A 275 -7.49 -0.32 22.15
CA ALA A 275 -8.26 -1.54 22.37
C ALA A 275 -9.75 -1.29 22.66
N THR A 276 -10.15 -0.08 23.07
CA THR A 276 -11.56 0.27 23.25
C THR A 276 -12.25 0.68 21.94
N ARG A 277 -11.49 0.91 20.86
CA ARG A 277 -12.05 1.32 19.58
C ARG A 277 -12.71 0.13 18.86
N PRO A 278 -13.80 0.36 18.12
CA PRO A 278 -14.37 -0.64 17.23
C PRO A 278 -13.32 -1.21 16.27
N ALA A 279 -13.49 -2.48 15.89
CA ALA A 279 -12.56 -3.22 15.02
C ALA A 279 -11.12 -3.38 15.56
N THR A 280 -10.89 -3.13 16.86
CA THR A 280 -9.64 -3.48 17.53
C THR A 280 -9.83 -4.73 18.38
N HIS A 281 -8.92 -5.70 18.24
CA HIS A 281 -8.99 -6.99 18.90
C HIS A 281 -7.71 -7.26 19.67
N THR A 282 -7.83 -7.72 20.92
CA THR A 282 -6.67 -8.24 21.65
C THR A 282 -6.49 -9.72 21.31
N ILE A 283 -5.27 -10.12 20.97
CA ILE A 283 -4.94 -11.49 20.58
C ILE A 283 -3.87 -12.09 21.49
N GLY A 284 -3.89 -13.41 21.62
CA GLY A 284 -2.78 -14.21 22.14
C GLY A 284 -2.14 -15.11 21.09
N THR A 285 -2.91 -15.52 20.08
CA THR A 285 -2.45 -16.45 19.03
C THR A 285 -2.99 -16.07 17.65
N VAL A 286 -2.46 -16.71 16.60
CA VAL A 286 -2.98 -16.59 15.23
C VAL A 286 -4.48 -16.96 15.16
N LYS A 287 -4.95 -17.89 16.00
CA LYS A 287 -6.34 -18.40 15.94
C LYS A 287 -7.34 -17.28 16.22
N ASP A 288 -6.98 -16.33 17.08
CA ASP A 288 -7.82 -15.17 17.39
C ASP A 288 -7.99 -14.27 16.15
N VAL A 289 -6.91 -14.08 15.39
CA VAL A 289 -6.92 -13.33 14.12
C VAL A 289 -7.81 -14.04 13.09
N LEU A 290 -7.60 -15.35 12.91
CA LEU A 290 -8.37 -16.15 11.95
C LEU A 290 -9.87 -16.20 12.30
N ALA A 291 -10.21 -16.30 13.59
CA ALA A 291 -11.60 -16.28 14.04
C ALA A 291 -12.31 -14.95 13.76
N VAL A 292 -11.59 -13.83 13.79
CA VAL A 292 -12.14 -12.53 13.36
C VAL A 292 -12.35 -12.51 11.85
N PHE A 293 -11.38 -12.93 11.05
CA PHE A 293 -11.53 -12.97 9.59
C PHE A 293 -12.65 -13.91 9.13
N ALA A 294 -12.81 -15.06 9.76
CA ALA A 294 -13.91 -15.98 9.47
C ALA A 294 -15.28 -15.33 9.70
N ARG A 295 -15.44 -14.59 10.80
CA ARG A 295 -16.68 -13.83 11.07
C ARG A 295 -16.93 -12.73 10.06
N LEU A 296 -15.90 -11.97 9.69
CA LEU A 296 -16.03 -10.89 8.71
C LEU A 296 -16.42 -11.43 7.32
N THR A 297 -15.84 -12.57 6.92
CA THR A 297 -16.18 -13.21 5.64
C THR A 297 -17.62 -13.72 5.65
N ALA A 298 -18.03 -14.41 6.73
CA ALA A 298 -19.40 -14.88 6.88
C ALA A 298 -20.43 -13.73 6.88
N SER A 299 -20.10 -12.60 7.52
CA SER A 299 -20.97 -11.42 7.50
C SER A 299 -21.07 -10.77 6.12
N GLN A 300 -20.04 -10.85 5.29
CA GLN A 300 -20.08 -10.39 3.90
C GLN A 300 -20.88 -11.33 3.00
N GLU A 301 -20.83 -12.65 3.25
CA GLU A 301 -21.62 -13.63 2.51
C GLU A 301 -23.11 -13.63 2.88
N LEU A 302 -23.44 -13.26 4.14
CA LEU A 302 -24.81 -13.13 4.63
C LEU A 302 -25.44 -11.75 4.32
N GLY A 303 -24.66 -10.79 3.81
CA GLY A 303 -25.09 -9.45 3.42
C GLY A 303 -25.30 -9.32 1.90
N VAL A 304 -26.56 -9.27 1.49
CA VAL A 304 -27.07 -9.01 0.13
C VAL A 304 -26.55 -7.69 -0.47
N ASP A 305 -26.35 -7.69 -1.79
CA ASP A 305 -26.52 -6.59 -2.76
C ASP A 305 -26.73 -5.19 -2.14
N ASP A 306 -25.65 -4.39 -2.06
CA ASP A 306 -25.66 -3.02 -1.51
C ASP A 306 -26.28 -2.00 -2.50
N SER A 307 -27.26 -2.44 -3.28
CA SER A 307 -27.99 -1.65 -4.28
C SER A 307 -29.29 -1.07 -3.72
N VAL A 308 -29.43 -0.79 -2.42
CA VAL A 308 -30.60 -0.05 -1.90
C VAL A 308 -30.22 0.83 -0.69
N ALA A 309 -29.30 1.76 -0.89
CA ALA A 309 -29.13 2.91 0.02
C ALA A 309 -28.91 4.22 -0.76
N ARG A 310 -29.67 4.42 -1.84
CA ARG A 310 -29.96 5.77 -2.37
C ARG A 310 -31.40 6.10 -1.97
N LEU A 311 -31.56 6.76 -0.84
CA LEU A 311 -32.80 7.47 -0.55
C LEU A 311 -32.92 8.66 -1.53
N PRO A 312 -34.09 8.87 -2.17
CA PRO A 312 -34.31 10.02 -3.05
C PRO A 312 -34.49 11.29 -2.22
N GLY A 313 -34.24 12.42 -2.89
CA GLY A 313 -34.08 13.75 -2.33
C GLY A 313 -35.17 14.26 -1.39
N ARG A 314 -34.72 15.18 -0.52
CA ARG A 314 -35.43 16.41 -0.21
C ARG A 314 -34.46 17.57 -0.32
#